data_AF-A0A1A1Y8Z5-F1
#
_entry.id   AF-A0A1A1Y8Z5-F1
#
_cell.length_a   1.000
_cell.length_b   1.000
_cell.length_c   1.000
_cell.angle_alpha   90.00
_cell.angle_beta   90.00
_cell.angle_gamma   90.00
#
_symmetry.space_group_name_H-M   'P 1'
#
loop_
_entity.id
_entity.type
_entity.pdbx_description
1 polymer ?
#
loop_
_entity_poly.entity_id
_entity_poly.type
_entity_poly.pdbx_seq_one_letter_code
_entity_poly.pdbx_strand_id
1 'polypeptide(L)'
;MSETYYANGNEVQLFEQAYRQRLPVMLTGPTGCGKTRLVEHMGVLLRRPVVTISCHDDLTSSDLVGRFMVTGGDVVWTDGPLTRAVKAGAICYLDEVVEARHDSLAILHSLTDHRRALYLDRAGEVVKAPDEFMLVCSYNPAYRSSLKELKPSFRQRFVTLPMRYLPADREAEVVVAESGVEPATARRLVGCATAIRTADEAFHFEPPSTRVLVTAAQLIASGATELEAAEACILAPLSTDGAITDGLREVAVASLATADS
;
A
#
# COMPACT_ATOMS: atom_id res chain seq x y z
N MET A 1 11.09 13.57 -1.26
CA MET A 1 9.84 12.96 -0.75
C MET A 1 9.74 13.35 0.71
N SER A 2 8.69 14.08 1.08
CA SER A 2 8.54 14.60 2.44
C SER A 2 8.30 13.43 3.38
N GLU A 3 9.05 13.24 4.47
CA GLU A 3 8.88 12.11 5.42
C GLU A 3 7.55 12.11 6.18
N THR A 4 6.64 13.04 5.86
CA THR A 4 5.43 13.29 6.61
C THR A 4 4.31 12.35 6.16
N TYR A 5 3.83 11.53 7.09
CA TYR A 5 2.57 10.81 6.95
C TYR A 5 1.44 11.61 7.58
N TYR A 6 0.30 11.69 6.89
CA TYR A 6 -0.89 12.40 7.34
C TYR A 6 -1.91 11.38 7.83
N ALA A 7 -2.18 11.38 9.13
CA ALA A 7 -3.13 10.46 9.73
C ALA A 7 -4.59 10.80 9.33
N ASN A 8 -5.40 9.77 9.14
CA ASN A 8 -6.80 9.81 8.72
C ASN A 8 -7.74 9.11 9.72
N GLY A 9 -7.48 9.29 11.01
CA GLY A 9 -8.22 8.62 12.07
C GLY A 9 -7.31 8.16 13.20
N ASN A 10 -7.53 6.94 13.66
CA ASN A 10 -6.81 6.33 14.77
C ASN A 10 -5.85 5.21 14.32
N GLU A 11 -5.56 5.09 13.03
CA GLU A 11 -4.74 4.02 12.47
C GLU A 11 -3.32 3.99 13.06
N VAL A 12 -2.70 5.14 13.29
CA VAL A 12 -1.38 5.24 13.95
C VAL A 12 -1.45 4.69 15.38
N GLN A 13 -2.47 5.09 16.14
CA GLN A 13 -2.67 4.66 17.52
C GLN A 13 -2.95 3.15 17.61
N LEU A 14 -3.82 2.62 16.75
CA LEU A 14 -4.17 1.20 16.72
C LEU A 14 -2.98 0.34 16.27
N PHE A 15 -2.19 0.82 15.30
CA PHE A 15 -0.97 0.14 14.88
C PHE A 15 0.03 0.06 16.04
N GLU A 16 0.26 1.16 16.76
CA GLU A 16 1.15 1.18 17.92
C GLU A 16 0.66 0.23 19.04
N GLN A 17 -0.64 0.20 19.30
CA GLN A 17 -1.22 -0.73 20.27
C GLN A 17 -1.05 -2.19 19.83
N ALA A 18 -1.29 -2.50 18.55
CA ALA A 18 -1.08 -3.83 17.99
C ALA A 18 0.39 -4.26 18.12
N TYR A 19 1.33 -3.36 17.82
CA TYR A 19 2.77 -3.60 18.01
C TYR A 19 3.12 -3.95 19.46
N ARG A 20 2.64 -3.17 20.45
CA ARG A 20 2.89 -3.44 21.88
C ARG A 20 2.33 -4.79 22.34
N GLN A 21 1.22 -5.21 21.74
CA GLN A 21 0.58 -6.51 22.00
C GLN A 21 1.12 -7.64 21.12
N ARG A 22 2.10 -7.36 20.25
CA ARG A 22 2.72 -8.32 19.31
C ARG A 22 1.70 -8.94 18.36
N LEU A 23 0.65 -8.18 18.03
CA LEU A 23 -0.41 -8.59 17.13
C LEU A 23 -0.04 -8.22 15.68
N PRO A 24 -0.23 -9.12 14.72
CA PRO A 24 0.01 -8.81 13.32
C PRO A 24 -1.09 -7.88 12.79
N VAL A 25 -0.75 -7.01 11.83
CA VAL A 25 -1.65 -5.99 11.28
C VAL A 25 -1.96 -6.26 9.80
N MET A 26 -3.22 -6.07 9.43
CA MET A 26 -3.70 -6.09 8.05
C MET A 26 -4.19 -4.70 7.66
N LEU A 27 -3.56 -4.08 6.67
CA LEU A 27 -4.00 -2.81 6.08
C LEU A 27 -4.92 -3.08 4.90
N THR A 28 -6.12 -2.53 4.93
CA THR A 28 -7.08 -2.65 3.83
C THR A 28 -7.42 -1.28 3.28
N GLY A 29 -7.59 -1.14 1.96
CA GLY A 29 -7.99 0.12 1.37
C GLY A 29 -7.58 0.24 -0.09
N PRO A 30 -8.09 1.27 -0.80
CA PRO A 30 -7.84 1.44 -2.21
C PRO A 30 -6.35 1.66 -2.52
N THR A 31 -5.98 1.48 -3.79
CA THR A 31 -4.61 1.72 -4.26
C THR A 31 -4.23 3.18 -4.04
N GLY A 32 -2.97 3.42 -3.65
CA GLY A 32 -2.45 4.79 -3.51
C GLY A 32 -3.09 5.64 -2.40
N CYS A 33 -3.76 5.04 -1.40
CA CYS A 33 -4.26 5.77 -0.22
C CYS A 33 -3.24 5.93 0.94
N GLY A 34 -1.99 5.52 0.73
CA GLY A 34 -0.91 5.71 1.72
C GLY A 34 -0.60 4.52 2.64
N LYS A 35 -1.03 3.29 2.31
CA LYS A 35 -0.73 2.08 3.12
C LYS A 35 0.77 1.88 3.37
N THR A 36 1.57 1.87 2.30
CA THR A 36 3.04 1.74 2.39
C THR A 36 3.65 2.89 3.20
N ARG A 37 3.16 4.12 2.99
CA ARG A 37 3.62 5.32 3.73
C ARG A 37 3.35 5.22 5.23
N LEU A 38 2.20 4.66 5.63
CA LEU A 38 1.88 4.41 7.03
C LEU A 38 2.90 3.44 7.64
N VAL A 39 3.22 2.33 6.95
CA VAL A 39 4.18 1.34 7.47
C VAL A 39 5.58 1.95 7.64
N GLU A 40 6.05 2.74 6.66
CA GLU A 40 7.31 3.46 6.74
C GLU A 40 7.32 4.44 7.93
N HIS A 41 6.25 5.21 8.10
CA HIS A 41 6.07 6.12 9.22
C HIS A 41 6.11 5.39 10.56
N MET A 42 5.42 4.25 10.68
CA MET A 42 5.44 3.42 11.88
C MET A 42 6.82 2.82 12.13
N GLY A 43 7.59 2.48 11.09
CA GLY A 43 8.99 2.06 11.21
C GLY A 43 9.86 3.13 11.88
N VAL A 44 9.73 4.39 11.44
CA VAL A 44 10.42 5.53 12.06
C VAL A 44 9.94 5.73 13.51
N LEU A 45 8.63 5.78 13.74
CA LEU A 45 8.03 6.03 15.05
C LEU A 45 8.40 4.96 16.09
N LEU A 46 8.35 3.69 15.69
CA LEU A 46 8.68 2.54 16.55
C LEU A 46 10.19 2.24 16.60
N ARG A 47 11.00 2.98 15.83
CA ARG A 47 12.45 2.78 15.68
C ARG A 47 12.76 1.34 15.27
N ARG A 48 12.07 0.86 14.25
CA ARG A 48 12.25 -0.48 13.70
C ARG A 48 12.55 -0.42 12.20
N PRO A 49 13.48 -1.24 11.70
CA PRO A 49 13.67 -1.38 10.27
C PRO A 49 12.39 -1.94 9.65
N VAL A 50 12.07 -1.49 8.45
CA VAL A 50 10.96 -2.00 7.64
C VAL A 50 11.54 -2.84 6.51
N VAL A 51 11.11 -4.08 6.40
CA VAL A 51 11.45 -4.98 5.30
C VAL A 51 10.19 -5.17 4.47
N THR A 52 10.14 -4.54 3.30
CA THR A 52 9.02 -4.66 2.36
C THR A 52 9.24 -5.82 1.39
N ILE A 53 8.20 -6.62 1.20
CA ILE A 53 8.13 -7.73 0.25
C ILE A 53 6.90 -7.49 -0.63
N SER A 54 7.11 -7.27 -1.92
CA SER A 54 6.01 -7.17 -2.88
C SER A 54 5.53 -8.57 -3.25
N CYS A 55 4.25 -8.85 -3.02
CA CYS A 55 3.64 -10.14 -3.36
C CYS A 55 3.23 -10.19 -4.83
N HIS A 56 3.39 -11.37 -5.43
CA HIS A 56 3.01 -11.67 -6.81
C HIS A 56 2.81 -13.19 -6.97
N ASP A 57 2.24 -13.62 -8.09
CA ASP A 57 1.84 -15.03 -8.30
C ASP A 57 2.99 -16.04 -8.31
N ASP A 58 4.19 -15.58 -8.65
CA ASP A 58 5.39 -16.42 -8.70
C ASP A 58 6.15 -16.44 -7.37
N LEU A 59 5.71 -15.68 -6.37
CA LEU A 59 6.35 -15.65 -5.06
C LEU A 59 6.17 -17.01 -4.37
N THR A 60 7.27 -17.72 -4.11
CA THR A 60 7.24 -19.02 -3.41
C THR A 60 7.58 -18.89 -1.93
N SER A 61 7.24 -19.91 -1.13
CA SER A 61 7.68 -19.97 0.27
C SER A 61 9.20 -19.91 0.42
N SER A 62 9.95 -20.49 -0.53
CA SER A 62 11.42 -20.47 -0.52
C SER A 62 11.98 -19.08 -0.79
N ASP A 63 11.31 -18.27 -1.61
CA ASP A 63 11.72 -16.88 -1.82
C ASP A 63 11.51 -16.04 -0.56
N LEU A 64 10.48 -16.34 0.25
CA LEU A 64 10.22 -15.68 1.53
C LEU A 64 11.23 -16.10 2.60
N VAL A 65 11.40 -17.40 2.84
CA VAL A 65 12.19 -17.91 3.98
C VAL A 65 13.67 -18.07 3.67
N GLY A 66 14.02 -18.32 2.42
CA GLY A 66 15.40 -18.61 2.03
C GLY A 66 15.54 -19.95 1.32
N ARG A 67 16.72 -20.11 0.72
CA ARG A 67 17.11 -21.27 -0.08
C ARG A 67 18.61 -21.49 0.00
N PHE A 68 19.03 -22.71 -0.31
CA PHE A 68 20.42 -22.99 -0.57
C PHE A 68 20.82 -22.43 -1.93
N MET A 69 21.94 -21.71 -1.96
CA MET A 69 22.53 -21.10 -3.15
C MET A 69 23.96 -21.62 -3.30
N VAL A 70 24.41 -21.82 -4.53
CA VAL A 70 25.80 -22.17 -4.81
C VAL A 70 26.60 -20.87 -4.87
N THR A 71 27.56 -20.69 -3.97
CA THR A 71 28.44 -19.53 -3.92
C THR A 71 29.89 -20.02 -3.87
N GLY A 72 30.67 -19.73 -4.92
CA GLY A 72 32.08 -20.13 -4.96
C GLY A 72 32.34 -21.64 -5.00
N GLY A 73 31.35 -22.44 -5.38
CA GLY A 73 31.44 -23.91 -5.40
C GLY A 73 30.81 -24.60 -4.18
N ASP A 74 30.53 -23.85 -3.12
CA ASP A 74 29.88 -24.37 -1.91
C ASP A 74 28.37 -24.12 -1.91
N VAL A 75 27.62 -25.06 -1.33
CA VAL A 75 26.18 -24.93 -1.13
C VAL A 75 25.93 -24.27 0.23
N VAL A 76 25.52 -23.00 0.22
CA VAL A 76 25.31 -22.21 1.43
C VAL A 76 23.85 -21.79 1.58
N TRP A 77 23.35 -21.82 2.81
CA TRP A 77 22.02 -21.31 3.11
C TRP A 77 22.00 -19.78 2.99
N THR A 78 21.02 -19.23 2.27
CA THR A 78 20.78 -17.80 2.17
C THR A 78 19.39 -17.48 2.70
N ASP A 79 19.32 -16.72 3.79
CA ASP A 79 18.06 -16.26 4.37
C ASP A 79 17.26 -15.43 3.38
N GLY A 80 15.96 -15.69 3.27
CA GLY A 80 15.02 -14.86 2.54
C GLY A 80 14.65 -13.58 3.31
N PRO A 81 13.93 -12.63 2.67
CA PRO A 81 13.57 -11.37 3.28
C PRO A 81 12.72 -11.54 4.55
N LEU A 82 11.81 -12.53 4.60
CA LEU A 82 11.01 -12.80 5.80
C LEU A 82 11.91 -13.27 6.95
N THR A 83 12.83 -14.20 6.69
CA THR A 83 13.75 -14.72 7.71
C THR A 83 14.68 -13.62 8.23
N ARG A 84 15.22 -12.79 7.34
CA ARG A 84 16.03 -11.62 7.76
C ARG A 84 15.23 -10.66 8.62
N ALA A 85 13.97 -10.38 8.26
CA ALA A 85 13.10 -9.52 9.04
C ALA A 85 12.81 -10.09 10.44
N VAL A 86 12.54 -11.40 10.54
CA VAL A 86 12.35 -12.10 11.81
C VAL A 86 13.61 -12.01 12.67
N LYS A 87 14.79 -12.37 12.12
CA LYS A 87 16.06 -12.33 12.85
C LYS A 87 16.43 -10.92 13.33
N ALA A 88 16.07 -9.89 12.57
CA ALA A 88 16.36 -8.49 12.90
C ALA A 88 15.33 -7.84 13.85
N GLY A 89 14.23 -8.52 14.19
CA GLY A 89 13.12 -7.90 14.92
C GLY A 89 12.51 -6.72 14.15
N ALA A 90 12.44 -6.83 12.83
CA ALA A 90 11.94 -5.81 11.93
C ALA A 90 10.41 -5.82 11.84
N ILE A 91 9.85 -4.74 11.28
CA ILE A 91 8.51 -4.77 10.70
C ILE A 91 8.64 -5.42 9.32
N CYS A 92 8.07 -6.60 9.14
CA CYS A 92 7.99 -7.28 7.86
C CYS A 92 6.67 -6.93 7.18
N TYR A 93 6.73 -6.20 6.07
CA TYR A 93 5.57 -5.74 5.34
C TYR A 93 5.39 -6.51 4.04
N LEU A 94 4.31 -7.27 3.92
CA LEU A 94 3.91 -7.95 2.69
C LEU A 94 2.88 -7.08 1.96
N ASP A 95 3.32 -6.44 0.89
CA ASP A 95 2.48 -5.56 0.08
C ASP A 95 1.71 -6.38 -0.95
N GLU A 96 0.42 -6.12 -1.08
CA GLU A 96 -0.50 -6.83 -1.98
C GLU A 96 -0.54 -8.35 -1.75
N VAL A 97 -0.68 -8.75 -0.48
CA VAL A 97 -0.61 -10.16 -0.06
C VAL A 97 -1.60 -11.08 -0.78
N VAL A 98 -2.69 -10.53 -1.34
CA VAL A 98 -3.68 -11.27 -2.13
C VAL A 98 -3.14 -11.79 -3.47
N GLU A 99 -2.08 -11.17 -4.00
CA GLU A 99 -1.44 -11.59 -5.25
C GLU A 99 -0.53 -12.81 -5.07
N ALA A 100 -0.14 -13.13 -3.83
CA ALA A 100 0.62 -14.34 -3.55
C ALA A 100 -0.28 -15.58 -3.44
N ARG A 101 0.24 -16.72 -3.89
CA ARG A 101 -0.44 -18.01 -3.74
C ARG A 101 -0.66 -18.36 -2.26
N HIS A 102 -1.80 -18.98 -1.94
CA HIS A 102 -2.13 -19.36 -0.56
C HIS A 102 -1.08 -20.26 0.09
N ASP A 103 -0.48 -21.18 -0.67
CA ASP A 103 0.55 -22.09 -0.16
C ASP A 103 1.84 -21.34 0.20
N SER A 104 2.17 -20.28 -0.54
CA SER A 104 3.30 -19.40 -0.22
C SER A 104 3.07 -18.66 1.10
N LEU A 105 1.82 -18.25 1.37
CA LEU A 105 1.44 -17.52 2.58
C LEU A 105 1.27 -18.40 3.81
N ALA A 106 1.10 -19.72 3.65
CA ALA A 106 0.87 -20.65 4.75
C ALA A 106 1.98 -20.63 5.81
N ILE A 107 3.20 -20.25 5.40
CA ILE A 107 4.37 -20.10 6.29
C ILE A 107 4.19 -19.00 7.34
N LEU A 108 3.32 -18.02 7.07
CA LEU A 108 3.05 -16.91 7.99
C LEU A 108 2.19 -17.36 9.17
N HIS A 109 1.49 -18.50 9.08
CA HIS A 109 0.59 -18.97 10.13
C HIS A 109 1.29 -19.12 11.48
N SER A 110 2.50 -19.67 11.51
CA SER A 110 3.27 -19.85 12.76
C SER A 110 3.83 -18.54 13.34
N LEU A 111 3.94 -17.50 12.52
CA LEU A 111 4.33 -16.15 12.97
C LEU A 111 3.15 -15.37 13.56
N THR A 112 1.91 -15.76 13.21
CA THR A 112 0.67 -15.10 13.66
C THR A 112 -0.01 -15.79 14.84
N ASP A 113 0.45 -16.98 15.25
CA ASP A 113 -0.09 -17.69 16.41
C ASP A 113 0.84 -17.56 17.64
N HIS A 114 0.46 -18.19 18.75
CA HIS A 114 1.18 -18.12 20.03
C HIS A 114 2.64 -18.58 19.96
N ARG A 115 3.03 -19.37 18.94
CA ARG A 115 4.41 -19.87 18.80
C ARG A 115 5.37 -18.77 18.36
N ARG A 116 4.91 -17.82 17.54
CA ARG A 116 5.71 -16.75 16.93
C ARG A 116 7.10 -17.24 16.50
N ALA A 117 7.11 -18.25 15.63
CA ALA A 117 8.35 -18.89 15.16
C ALA A 117 8.27 -19.19 13.67
N LEU A 118 9.41 -19.08 12.99
CA LEU A 118 9.58 -19.44 11.58
C LEU A 118 10.34 -20.76 11.49
N TYR A 119 9.71 -21.74 10.84
CA TYR A 119 10.29 -23.08 10.64
C TYR A 119 11.01 -23.11 9.29
N LEU A 120 12.33 -23.29 9.31
CA LEU A 120 13.18 -23.37 8.13
C LEU A 120 13.49 -24.84 7.84
N ASP A 121 12.50 -25.60 7.39
CA ASP A 121 12.59 -27.06 7.25
C ASP A 121 13.82 -27.51 6.43
N ARG A 122 14.14 -26.78 5.35
CA ARG A 122 15.30 -27.06 4.51
C ARG A 122 16.63 -26.82 5.22
N ALA A 123 16.69 -25.80 6.09
CA ALA A 123 17.87 -25.49 6.89
C ALA A 123 17.95 -26.34 8.18
N GLY A 124 16.87 -27.05 8.55
CA GLY A 124 16.77 -27.74 9.83
C GLY A 124 16.78 -26.80 11.04
N GLU A 125 16.38 -25.54 10.85
CA GLU A 125 16.45 -24.46 11.85
C GLU A 125 15.04 -23.98 12.22
N VAL A 126 14.84 -23.60 13.48
CA VAL A 126 13.64 -22.89 13.93
C VAL A 126 14.04 -21.54 14.48
N VAL A 127 13.56 -20.47 13.83
CA VAL A 127 13.87 -19.09 14.21
C VAL A 127 12.71 -18.54 15.03
N LYS A 128 12.93 -18.33 16.33
CA LYS A 128 11.92 -17.68 17.19
C LYS A 128 11.87 -16.19 16.85
N ALA A 129 10.67 -15.66 16.62
CA ALA A 129 10.49 -14.24 16.36
C ALA A 129 10.66 -13.46 17.68
N PRO A 130 11.51 -12.42 17.70
CA PRO A 130 11.69 -11.58 18.86
C PRO A 130 10.44 -10.73 19.12
N ASP A 131 10.34 -10.12 20.30
CA ASP A 131 9.17 -9.33 20.68
C ASP A 131 8.99 -8.08 19.81
N GLU A 132 10.08 -7.58 19.25
CA GLU A 132 10.15 -6.47 18.31
C GLU A 132 9.67 -6.81 16.90
N PHE A 133 9.66 -8.10 16.52
CA PHE A 133 9.20 -8.50 15.19
C PHE A 133 7.69 -8.29 15.07
N MET A 134 7.29 -7.65 13.98
CA MET A 134 5.88 -7.44 13.62
C MET A 134 5.63 -7.82 12.17
N LEU A 135 4.59 -8.61 11.95
CA LEU A 135 4.10 -8.93 10.61
C LEU A 135 2.98 -7.94 10.23
N VAL A 136 3.13 -7.34 9.05
CA VAL A 136 2.14 -6.43 8.46
C VAL A 136 1.85 -6.90 7.05
N CYS A 137 0.57 -6.95 6.67
CA CYS A 137 0.14 -7.26 5.31
C CYS A 137 -0.75 -6.14 4.78
N SER A 138 -0.80 -5.95 3.46
CA SER A 138 -1.80 -5.11 2.81
C SER A 138 -2.56 -5.84 1.71
N TYR A 139 -3.79 -5.42 1.43
CA TYR A 139 -4.46 -5.70 0.16
C TYR A 139 -5.54 -4.65 -0.14
N ASN A 140 -5.97 -4.58 -1.41
CA ASN A 140 -7.08 -3.76 -1.84
C ASN A 140 -8.36 -4.62 -1.99
N PRO A 141 -9.39 -4.46 -1.14
CA PRO A 141 -10.63 -5.24 -1.24
C PRO A 141 -11.47 -4.94 -2.49
N ALA A 142 -11.27 -3.77 -3.11
CA ALA A 142 -12.01 -3.36 -4.31
C ALA A 142 -11.47 -4.03 -5.58
N TYR A 143 -10.27 -4.62 -5.53
CA TYR A 143 -9.69 -5.41 -6.61
C TYR A 143 -10.43 -6.76 -6.72
N ARG A 144 -11.66 -6.71 -7.24
CA ARG A 144 -12.52 -7.87 -7.46
C ARG A 144 -12.12 -8.58 -8.76
N SER A 145 -10.97 -9.25 -8.76
CA SER A 145 -10.92 -10.50 -9.51
C SER A 145 -11.56 -11.55 -8.62
N SER A 146 -12.69 -12.13 -9.02
CA SER A 146 -13.39 -13.20 -8.28
C SER A 146 -12.56 -14.47 -8.06
N LEU A 147 -11.30 -14.48 -8.53
CA LEU A 147 -10.39 -15.62 -8.56
C LEU A 147 -9.35 -15.59 -7.42
N LYS A 148 -9.08 -14.43 -6.80
CA LYS A 148 -8.06 -14.31 -5.74
C LYS A 148 -8.60 -13.58 -4.51
N GLU A 149 -9.09 -14.34 -3.55
CA GLU A 149 -9.52 -13.82 -2.24
C GLU A 149 -8.68 -14.42 -1.10
N LEU A 150 -8.45 -13.61 -0.07
CA LEU A 150 -7.87 -14.11 1.18
C LEU A 150 -8.90 -14.89 1.97
N LYS A 151 -8.56 -16.15 2.30
CA LYS A 151 -9.39 -17.02 3.14
C LYS A 151 -9.77 -16.31 4.44
N PRO A 152 -11.02 -16.44 4.93
CA PRO A 152 -11.43 -15.83 6.21
C PRO A 152 -10.51 -16.22 7.39
N SER A 153 -10.02 -17.46 7.41
CA SER A 153 -9.09 -17.95 8.43
C SER A 153 -7.73 -17.26 8.43
N PHE A 154 -7.27 -16.75 7.28
CA PHE A 154 -6.06 -15.93 7.21
C PHE A 154 -6.37 -14.54 7.77
N ARG A 155 -7.47 -13.91 7.34
CA ARG A 155 -7.87 -12.56 7.79
C ARG A 155 -8.11 -12.47 9.30
N GLN A 156 -8.73 -13.50 9.89
CA GLN A 156 -9.03 -13.54 11.33
C GLN A 156 -7.78 -13.67 12.24
N ARG A 157 -6.58 -13.82 11.66
CA ARG A 157 -5.32 -13.80 12.41
C ARG A 157 -4.77 -12.39 12.63
N PHE A 158 -5.35 -11.37 12.02
CA PHE A 158 -4.82 -10.01 12.01
C PHE A 158 -5.76 -8.99 12.65
N VAL A 159 -5.18 -7.98 13.29
CA VAL A 159 -5.88 -6.71 13.55
C VAL A 159 -6.01 -5.99 12.22
N THR A 160 -7.24 -5.73 11.78
CA THR A 160 -7.49 -5.10 10.47
C THR A 160 -7.70 -3.60 10.63
N LEU A 161 -6.88 -2.80 9.96
CA LEU A 161 -6.97 -1.34 9.90
C LEU A 161 -7.48 -0.92 8.51
N PRO A 162 -8.73 -0.41 8.41
CA PRO A 162 -9.24 0.11 7.15
C PRO A 162 -8.69 1.51 6.89
N MET A 163 -8.17 1.70 5.69
CA MET A 163 -7.67 2.97 5.17
C MET A 163 -8.55 3.43 4.01
N ARG A 164 -8.67 4.74 3.89
CA ARG A 164 -9.46 5.43 2.87
C ARG A 164 -8.64 6.59 2.33
N TYR A 165 -9.06 7.14 1.19
CA TYR A 165 -8.52 8.43 0.76
C TYR A 165 -8.73 9.48 1.86
N LEU A 166 -7.79 10.41 1.95
CA LEU A 166 -7.83 11.51 2.91
C LEU A 166 -9.03 12.43 2.64
N PRO A 167 -9.57 13.13 3.66
CA PRO A 167 -10.47 14.25 3.44
C PRO A 167 -9.84 15.27 2.50
N ALA A 168 -10.65 15.94 1.68
CA ALA A 168 -10.17 16.78 0.59
C ALA A 168 -9.09 17.80 1.01
N ASP A 169 -9.29 18.48 2.15
CA ASP A 169 -8.31 19.45 2.66
C ASP A 169 -6.95 18.81 3.00
N ARG A 170 -6.98 17.62 3.62
CA ARG A 170 -5.76 16.87 3.97
C ARG A 170 -5.10 16.24 2.76
N GLU A 171 -5.88 15.77 1.80
CA GLU A 171 -5.33 15.27 0.54
C GLU A 171 -4.65 16.40 -0.25
N ALA A 172 -5.22 17.61 -0.24
CA ALA A 172 -4.60 18.78 -0.85
C ALA A 172 -3.28 19.16 -0.15
N GLU A 173 -3.22 19.10 1.19
CA GLU A 173 -1.97 19.27 1.95
C GLU A 173 -0.88 18.28 1.49
N VAL A 174 -1.24 17.01 1.29
CA VAL A 174 -0.31 15.98 0.76
C VAL A 174 0.15 16.32 -0.65
N VAL A 175 -0.77 16.70 -1.54
CA VAL A 175 -0.44 17.06 -2.93
C VAL A 175 0.52 18.25 -2.95
N VAL A 176 0.29 19.29 -2.16
CA VAL A 176 1.21 20.43 -2.02
C VAL A 176 2.57 19.96 -1.51
N ALA A 177 2.61 19.18 -0.43
CA ALA A 177 3.86 18.74 0.19
C ALA A 177 4.73 17.89 -0.75
N GLU A 178 4.12 17.06 -1.60
CA GLU A 178 4.85 16.15 -2.49
C GLU A 178 5.14 16.71 -3.90
N SER A 179 4.54 17.82 -4.29
CA SER A 179 4.71 18.40 -5.64
C SER A 179 5.18 19.87 -5.65
N GLY A 180 4.94 20.62 -4.59
CA GLY A 180 5.27 22.06 -4.51
C GLY A 180 4.33 22.98 -5.29
N VAL A 181 3.19 22.50 -5.80
CA VAL A 181 2.18 23.36 -6.45
C VAL A 181 1.47 24.27 -5.46
N GLU A 182 0.86 25.35 -5.99
CA GLU A 182 0.02 26.24 -5.19
C GLU A 182 -1.16 25.50 -4.54
N PRO A 183 -1.53 25.84 -3.28
CA PRO A 183 -2.66 25.20 -2.59
C PRO A 183 -3.98 25.24 -3.37
N ALA A 184 -4.21 26.29 -4.16
CA ALA A 184 -5.41 26.41 -4.99
C ALA A 184 -5.45 25.33 -6.09
N THR A 185 -4.32 25.07 -6.76
CA THR A 185 -4.18 24.00 -7.77
C THR A 185 -4.39 22.63 -7.14
N ALA A 186 -3.77 22.37 -5.98
CA ALA A 186 -3.96 21.11 -5.26
C ALA A 186 -5.44 20.85 -4.89
N ARG A 187 -6.16 21.87 -4.39
CA ARG A 187 -7.59 21.76 -4.09
C ARG A 187 -8.44 21.45 -5.33
N ARG A 188 -8.13 22.05 -6.49
CA ARG A 188 -8.84 21.76 -7.74
C ARG A 188 -8.62 20.33 -8.22
N LEU A 189 -7.38 19.83 -8.19
CA LEU A 189 -7.08 18.43 -8.51
C LEU A 189 -7.81 17.46 -7.58
N VAL A 190 -7.80 17.73 -6.27
CA VAL A 190 -8.52 16.92 -5.29
C VAL A 190 -10.04 17.01 -5.48
N GLY A 191 -10.56 18.18 -5.83
CA GLY A 191 -11.98 18.38 -6.18
C GLY A 191 -12.38 17.52 -7.38
N CYS A 192 -11.57 17.55 -8.45
CA CYS A 192 -11.75 16.70 -9.62
C CYS A 192 -11.76 15.20 -9.26
N ALA A 193 -10.76 14.73 -8.50
CA ALA A 193 -10.72 13.33 -8.09
C ALA A 193 -11.88 12.95 -7.17
N THR A 194 -12.31 13.84 -6.27
CA THR A 194 -13.47 13.63 -5.39
C THR A 194 -14.74 13.45 -6.21
N ALA A 195 -14.98 14.33 -7.19
CA ALA A 195 -16.13 14.24 -8.08
C ALA A 195 -16.17 12.91 -8.85
N ILE A 196 -15.01 12.49 -9.38
CA ILE A 196 -14.87 11.21 -10.08
C ILE A 196 -15.10 10.02 -9.13
N ARG A 197 -14.50 10.04 -7.92
CA ARG A 197 -14.70 9.00 -6.89
C ARG A 197 -16.16 8.86 -6.48
N THR A 198 -16.92 9.95 -6.44
CA THR A 198 -18.35 9.92 -6.10
C THR A 198 -19.25 9.50 -7.25
N ALA A 199 -18.80 9.65 -8.50
CA ALA A 199 -19.53 9.21 -9.69
C ALA A 199 -19.49 7.67 -9.89
N ASP A 200 -18.63 6.97 -9.15
CA ASP A 200 -18.25 5.56 -9.32
C ASP A 200 -19.33 4.53 -8.92
N GLU A 201 -20.52 4.93 -8.45
CA GLU A 201 -21.62 3.95 -8.33
C GLU A 201 -22.10 3.42 -9.70
N ALA A 202 -21.74 4.09 -10.82
CA ALA A 202 -22.25 3.78 -12.15
C ALA A 202 -21.24 3.18 -13.15
N PHE A 203 -19.92 3.26 -12.94
CA PHE A 203 -18.94 3.09 -14.04
C PHE A 203 -17.88 1.99 -13.87
N HIS A 204 -17.81 1.30 -12.72
CA HIS A 204 -16.97 0.11 -12.49
C HIS A 204 -15.47 0.28 -12.84
N PHE A 205 -14.90 1.48 -12.70
CA PHE A 205 -13.46 1.70 -12.89
C PHE A 205 -12.74 1.87 -11.54
N GLU A 206 -11.42 1.68 -11.50
CA GLU A 206 -10.66 1.99 -10.27
C GLU A 206 -10.55 3.51 -10.11
N PRO A 207 -11.06 4.10 -9.02
CA PRO A 207 -11.11 5.55 -8.89
C PRO A 207 -9.73 6.18 -8.75
N PRO A 208 -9.55 7.45 -9.14
CA PRO A 208 -8.26 8.12 -9.13
C PRO A 208 -7.66 8.17 -7.72
N SER A 209 -6.46 7.62 -7.58
CA SER A 209 -5.72 7.57 -6.32
C SER A 209 -5.01 8.88 -5.98
N THR A 210 -4.63 9.07 -4.72
CA THR A 210 -3.79 10.21 -4.32
C THR A 210 -2.45 10.23 -5.07
N ARG A 211 -1.93 9.05 -5.46
CA ARG A 211 -0.70 8.95 -6.26
C ARG A 211 -0.83 9.67 -7.61
N VAL A 212 -1.92 9.47 -8.34
CA VAL A 212 -2.10 10.11 -9.65
C VAL A 212 -2.31 11.62 -9.52
N LEU A 213 -2.87 12.08 -8.40
CA LEU A 213 -2.97 13.51 -8.10
C LEU A 213 -1.60 14.14 -7.88
N VAL A 214 -0.72 13.46 -7.13
CA VAL A 214 0.67 13.92 -6.93
C VAL A 214 1.41 13.97 -8.27
N THR A 215 1.26 12.96 -9.13
CA THR A 215 1.87 12.97 -10.47
C THR A 215 1.35 14.12 -11.33
N ALA A 216 0.02 14.34 -11.35
CA ALA A 216 -0.58 15.45 -12.08
C ALA A 216 -0.05 16.80 -11.59
N ALA A 217 0.05 16.98 -10.27
CA ALA A 217 0.60 18.20 -9.67
C ALA A 217 2.08 18.40 -10.02
N GLN A 218 2.88 17.34 -10.07
CA GLN A 218 4.28 17.42 -10.50
C GLN A 218 4.40 17.84 -11.98
N LEU A 219 3.51 17.38 -12.87
CA LEU A 219 3.48 17.85 -14.25
C LEU A 219 3.13 19.34 -14.33
N ILE A 220 2.16 19.81 -13.54
CA ILE A 220 1.80 21.24 -13.47
C ILE A 220 2.98 22.08 -12.96
N ALA A 221 3.66 21.61 -11.91
CA ALA A 221 4.87 22.26 -11.40
C ALA A 221 6.00 22.31 -12.46
N SER A 222 6.01 21.39 -13.43
CA SER A 222 6.95 21.37 -14.56
C SER A 222 6.50 22.20 -15.78
N GLY A 223 5.32 22.82 -15.74
CA GLY A 223 4.83 23.73 -16.77
C GLY A 223 3.66 23.22 -17.62
N ALA A 224 3.11 22.04 -17.34
CA ALA A 224 1.87 21.59 -17.97
C ALA A 224 0.67 22.41 -17.48
N THR A 225 -0.37 22.55 -18.31
CA THR A 225 -1.65 23.11 -17.84
C THR A 225 -2.36 22.12 -16.92
N GLU A 226 -3.27 22.61 -16.06
CA GLU A 226 -4.03 21.74 -15.15
C GLU A 226 -4.87 20.70 -15.92
N LEU A 227 -5.42 21.09 -17.07
CA LEU A 227 -6.22 20.20 -17.92
C LEU A 227 -5.36 19.11 -18.56
N GLU A 228 -4.20 19.45 -19.15
CA GLU A 228 -3.29 18.46 -19.74
C GLU A 228 -2.82 17.43 -18.70
N ALA A 229 -2.46 17.90 -17.50
CA ALA A 229 -2.04 17.01 -16.41
C ALA A 229 -3.18 16.12 -15.90
N ALA A 230 -4.40 16.66 -15.75
CA ALA A 230 -5.56 15.88 -15.36
C ALA A 230 -5.96 14.85 -16.43
N GLU A 231 -5.93 15.22 -17.71
CA GLU A 231 -6.20 14.30 -18.82
C GLU A 231 -5.19 13.15 -18.83
N ALA A 232 -3.90 13.44 -18.72
CA ALA A 232 -2.85 12.43 -18.79
C ALA A 232 -2.77 11.52 -17.55
N CYS A 233 -2.95 12.07 -16.35
CA CYS A 233 -2.70 11.33 -15.10
C CYS A 233 -3.97 10.85 -14.40
N ILE A 234 -5.08 11.60 -14.50
CA ILE A 234 -6.32 11.28 -13.78
C ILE A 234 -7.28 10.55 -14.72
N LEU A 235 -7.52 11.07 -15.92
CA LEU A 235 -8.57 10.55 -16.80
C LEU A 235 -8.11 9.39 -17.69
N ALA A 236 -6.95 9.51 -18.34
CA ALA A 236 -6.47 8.48 -19.25
C ALA A 236 -6.33 7.09 -18.58
N PRO A 237 -5.86 6.95 -17.33
CA PRO A 237 -5.81 5.65 -16.66
C PRO A 237 -7.18 5.03 -16.34
N LEU A 238 -8.26 5.82 -16.33
CA LEU A 238 -9.62 5.32 -16.11
C LEU A 238 -10.22 4.70 -17.37
N SER A 239 -9.62 4.97 -18.53
CA SER A 239 -10.06 4.41 -19.81
C SER A 239 -9.46 3.03 -20.05
N THR A 240 -10.31 2.07 -20.39
CA THR A 240 -9.89 0.70 -20.74
C THR A 240 -9.57 0.54 -22.23
N ASP A 241 -10.07 1.42 -23.09
CA ASP A 241 -9.92 1.39 -24.56
C ASP A 241 -9.14 2.58 -25.12
N GLY A 242 -8.63 3.45 -24.23
CA GLY A 242 -7.90 4.68 -24.58
C GLY A 242 -8.81 5.88 -24.88
N ALA A 243 -10.13 5.71 -24.92
CA ALA A 243 -11.07 6.80 -25.03
C ALA A 243 -11.51 7.30 -23.64
N ILE A 244 -11.22 8.56 -23.32
CA ILE A 244 -11.81 9.23 -22.15
C ILE A 244 -13.27 9.51 -22.47
N THR A 245 -14.19 9.08 -21.61
CA THR A 245 -15.62 9.36 -21.83
C THR A 245 -15.89 10.86 -21.70
N ASP A 246 -16.74 11.40 -22.58
CA ASP A 246 -17.08 12.84 -22.58
C ASP A 246 -17.56 13.31 -21.20
N GLY A 247 -18.32 12.46 -20.48
CA GLY A 247 -18.78 12.76 -19.12
C GLY A 247 -17.66 12.91 -18.09
N LEU A 248 -16.63 12.06 -18.13
CA LEU A 248 -15.47 12.20 -17.22
C LEU A 248 -14.66 13.46 -17.55
N ARG A 249 -14.57 13.81 -18.83
CA ARG A 249 -13.90 15.04 -19.27
C ARG A 249 -14.67 16.28 -18.82
N GLU A 250 -15.99 16.30 -18.94
CA GLU A 250 -16.85 17.38 -18.46
C GLU A 250 -16.72 17.57 -16.94
N VAL A 251 -16.69 16.48 -16.16
CA VAL A 251 -16.48 16.53 -14.71
C VAL A 251 -15.12 17.17 -14.37
N ALA A 252 -14.06 16.78 -15.10
CA ALA A 252 -12.75 17.34 -14.88
C ALA A 252 -12.69 18.83 -15.24
N VAL A 253 -13.21 19.22 -16.41
CA VAL A 253 -13.26 20.62 -16.84
C VAL A 253 -14.05 21.47 -15.84
N ALA A 254 -15.22 21.02 -15.41
CA ALA A 254 -16.04 21.75 -14.43
C ALA A 254 -15.31 21.91 -13.09
N SER A 255 -14.61 20.87 -12.63
CA SER A 255 -13.87 20.91 -11.36
C SER A 255 -12.66 21.84 -11.43
N LEU A 256 -11.94 21.85 -12.55
CA LEU A 256 -10.76 22.69 -12.76
C LEU A 256 -11.10 24.16 -13.07
N ALA A 257 -12.29 24.43 -13.61
CA ALA A 257 -12.75 25.78 -13.94
C ALA A 257 -13.23 26.61 -12.74
N THR A 258 -13.40 26.01 -11.55
CA THR A 258 -13.89 26.71 -10.34
C THR A 258 -12.89 27.70 -9.71
N ALA A 259 -11.97 28.28 -10.50
CA ALA A 259 -10.95 29.21 -10.05
C ALA A 259 -11.37 30.70 -10.06
N ASP A 260 -12.51 31.05 -10.67
CA ASP A 260 -12.97 32.45 -10.77
C ASP A 260 -14.33 32.67 -10.07
N SER A 261 -14.37 32.61 -8.73
CA SER A 261 -15.43 33.22 -7.92
C SER A 261 -14.97 33.58 -6.52
#